data_AF-B7Z6V7-F1
#
_entry.id   AF-B7Z6V7-F1
#
_cell.length_a   1.000
_cell.length_b   1.000
_cell.length_c   1.000
_cell.angle_alpha   90.00
_cell.angle_beta   90.00
_cell.angle_gamma   90.00
#
_symmetry.space_group_name_H-M   'P 1'
#
loop_
_entity.id
_entity.type
_entity.pdbx_description
1 polymer ?
#
loop_
_entity_poly.entity_id
_entity_poly.type
_entity_poly.pdbx_seq_one_letter_code
_entity_poly.pdbx_strand_id
1 'polypeptide(L)'
;MTFGTVLLLSVLASYHGFNLDVEEPTIFQEDAGGFGQSVVQFGGSRLVVGAPLEVVAANQTGRLYDCAAATGMCQPIPLHIRPEAVNMSLGLTLAASTNGSRLLACGPTLHRVCGENSYSKGSCLLLGSRWEIIQTVPDATPECPHQEMDIVFLIDGSGSIDQNDFNQMKGFVQAVMGQFEGTDTLFALMQYSNLLKIHFTFTQFRTSPSQQSLVDPIVQLKGLTFTATGILTVVTQLFHHKNGARKSAKKILIVITDGQKYKDPLEYSDVIPQAEKAGIIRYAIGVRLFFTPAPGSACISFRCSAAGLILLGCLSAAGGTRFPGTHCQAGAEYHQLSASAGPRVQGGQLCSPWQHPEAAAGEDLCS
;
A
#
# COMPACT_ATOMS: atom_id res chain seq x y z
N MET A 1 86.98 58.71 8.48
CA MET A 1 85.85 58.10 7.74
C MET A 1 84.94 57.43 8.76
N THR A 2 83.85 58.08 9.12
CA THR A 2 82.88 57.59 10.10
C THR A 2 81.64 57.13 9.34
N PHE A 3 81.42 55.81 9.31
CA PHE A 3 80.25 55.19 8.67
C PHE A 3 79.03 55.40 9.58
N GLY A 4 78.07 56.21 9.13
CA GLY A 4 76.75 56.30 9.75
C GLY A 4 75.85 55.21 9.17
N THR A 5 75.56 54.18 9.95
CA THR A 5 74.56 53.16 9.63
C THR A 5 73.16 53.74 9.81
N VAL A 6 72.44 53.95 8.69
CA VAL A 6 71.00 54.27 8.71
C VAL A 6 70.22 52.97 8.74
N LEU A 7 69.59 52.68 9.88
CA LEU A 7 68.71 51.53 10.05
C LEU A 7 67.30 51.93 9.54
N LEU A 8 66.96 51.54 8.32
CA LEU A 8 65.60 51.65 7.79
C LEU A 8 64.76 50.52 8.39
N LEU A 9 63.97 50.83 9.42
CA LEU A 9 62.90 49.97 9.90
C LEU A 9 61.78 49.97 8.85
N SER A 10 61.82 49.00 7.93
CA SER A 10 60.69 48.67 7.09
C SER A 10 59.59 48.05 7.96
N VAL A 11 58.62 48.86 8.35
CA VAL A 11 57.34 48.35 8.85
C VAL A 11 56.65 47.69 7.65
N LEU A 12 56.84 46.39 7.49
CA LEU A 12 56.00 45.56 6.62
C LEU A 12 54.59 45.57 7.20
N ALA A 13 53.77 46.53 6.78
CA ALA A 13 52.33 46.48 7.03
C ALA A 13 51.81 45.16 6.44
N SER A 14 51.37 44.27 7.32
CA SER A 14 50.83 42.96 6.96
C SER A 14 49.48 43.18 6.28
N TYR A 15 49.46 43.39 4.96
CA TYR A 15 48.23 43.45 4.18
C TYR A 15 47.53 42.09 4.26
N HIS A 16 46.55 41.99 5.15
CA HIS A 16 45.63 40.87 5.17
C HIS A 16 44.59 41.12 4.08
N GLY A 17 44.79 40.51 2.92
CA GLY A 17 43.87 40.60 1.78
C GLY A 17 42.61 39.75 1.97
N PHE A 18 41.82 40.00 3.01
CA PHE A 18 40.48 39.43 3.16
C PHE A 18 39.43 40.54 3.15
N ASN A 19 38.35 40.34 2.38
CA ASN A 19 37.29 41.31 2.14
C ASN A 19 35.93 40.87 2.71
N LEU A 20 35.93 39.87 3.60
CA LEU A 20 34.74 39.43 4.33
C LEU A 20 34.76 40.10 5.70
N ASP A 21 33.74 40.90 5.98
CA ASP A 21 33.57 41.52 7.29
C ASP A 21 33.14 40.47 8.32
N VAL A 22 33.92 40.37 9.39
CA VAL A 22 33.71 39.42 10.49
C VAL A 22 33.38 40.11 11.81
N GLU A 23 33.49 41.44 11.87
CA GLU A 23 33.29 42.22 13.10
C GLU A 23 31.81 42.51 13.35
N GLU A 24 31.04 42.76 12.27
CA GLU A 24 29.60 43.08 12.35
C GLU A 24 28.72 42.10 11.54
N PRO A 25 28.71 40.78 11.88
CA PRO A 25 27.90 39.81 11.15
C PRO A 25 26.40 39.96 11.47
N THR A 26 25.56 39.81 10.44
CA THR A 26 24.12 39.61 10.65
C THR A 26 23.86 38.13 10.99
N ILE A 27 23.32 37.86 12.16
CA ILE A 27 23.07 36.51 12.66
C ILE A 27 21.56 36.25 12.68
N PHE A 28 21.13 35.16 12.04
CA PHE A 28 19.77 34.64 12.11
C PHE A 28 19.73 33.39 12.99
N GLN A 29 18.81 33.35 13.94
CA GLN A 29 18.62 32.20 14.85
C GLN A 29 17.14 31.91 15.02
N GLU A 30 16.77 30.64 14.87
CA GLU A 30 15.42 30.12 15.09
C GLU A 30 15.53 28.77 15.83
N ASP A 31 14.59 28.50 16.74
CA ASP A 31 14.48 27.22 17.46
C ASP A 31 13.74 26.17 16.62
N ALA A 32 14.26 25.93 15.42
CA ALA A 32 13.71 25.01 14.44
C ALA A 32 14.70 23.90 14.12
N GLY A 33 14.21 22.65 14.10
CA GLY A 33 15.04 21.47 13.85
C GLY A 33 15.79 21.56 12.53
N GLY A 34 17.13 21.64 12.59
CA GLY A 34 17.98 21.74 11.41
C GLY A 34 17.95 23.11 10.72
N PHE A 35 17.49 24.17 11.38
CA PHE A 35 17.56 25.52 10.82
C PHE A 35 18.99 25.88 10.39
N GLY A 36 19.14 26.42 9.18
CA GLY A 36 20.44 26.75 8.60
C GLY A 36 21.12 25.60 7.86
N GLN A 37 20.53 24.41 7.81
CA GLN A 37 21.11 23.25 7.11
C GLN A 37 21.21 23.45 5.59
N SER A 38 20.32 24.26 5.02
CA SER A 38 20.48 24.78 3.67
C SER A 38 20.13 26.26 3.63
N VAL A 39 20.88 27.02 2.83
CA VAL A 39 20.69 28.47 2.69
C VAL A 39 20.83 28.86 1.22
N VAL A 40 20.01 29.80 0.76
CA VAL A 40 20.15 30.37 -0.59
C VAL A 40 19.70 31.83 -0.60
N GLN A 41 20.42 32.66 -1.36
CA GLN A 41 20.01 34.04 -1.62
C GLN A 41 18.89 34.07 -2.65
N PHE A 42 17.85 34.87 -2.39
CA PHE A 42 16.68 34.99 -3.25
C PHE A 42 16.19 36.45 -3.30
N GLY A 43 15.68 36.92 -4.44
CA GLY A 43 15.17 38.29 -4.55
C GLY A 43 16.19 39.40 -4.22
N GLY A 44 17.49 39.12 -4.34
CA GLY A 44 18.60 40.06 -4.17
C GLY A 44 19.02 40.35 -2.72
N SER A 45 18.09 40.45 -1.77
CA SER A 45 18.38 40.83 -0.37
C SER A 45 17.82 39.87 0.68
N ARG A 46 17.09 38.84 0.25
CA ARG A 46 16.49 37.84 1.14
C ARG A 46 17.35 36.59 1.17
N LEU A 47 17.35 35.94 2.33
CA LEU A 47 17.91 34.61 2.51
C LEU A 47 16.77 33.64 2.78
N VAL A 48 16.70 32.58 1.99
CA VAL A 48 15.79 31.47 2.27
C VAL A 48 16.58 30.39 2.99
N VAL A 49 16.09 30.00 4.16
CA VAL A 49 16.75 29.06 5.05
C VAL A 49 15.87 27.83 5.23
N GLY A 50 16.44 26.64 5.03
CA GLY A 50 15.78 25.37 5.27
C GLY A 50 15.97 24.90 6.71
N ALA A 51 14.90 24.35 7.30
CA ALA A 51 14.89 23.65 8.58
C ALA A 51 14.27 22.25 8.40
N PRO A 52 14.99 21.30 7.78
CA PRO A 52 14.42 20.03 7.32
C PRO A 52 13.97 19.07 8.44
N LEU A 53 14.41 19.26 9.68
CA LEU A 53 14.06 18.40 10.83
C LEU A 53 12.94 19.00 11.69
N GLU A 54 12.46 20.20 11.37
CA GLU A 54 11.36 20.82 12.09
C GLU A 54 10.06 20.02 11.85
N VAL A 55 9.38 19.65 12.94
CA VAL A 55 8.11 18.93 12.88
C VAL A 55 6.96 19.95 12.80
N VAL A 56 6.36 20.07 11.63
CA VAL A 56 5.31 21.06 11.35
C VAL A 56 3.92 20.54 11.74
N ALA A 57 3.67 19.25 11.49
CA ALA A 57 2.45 18.56 11.83
C ALA A 57 2.73 17.04 11.98
N ALA A 58 1.72 16.27 12.37
CA ALA A 58 1.84 14.81 12.37
C ALA A 58 2.23 14.31 10.96
N ASN A 59 3.34 13.58 10.87
CA ASN A 59 3.90 13.05 9.62
C ASN A 59 4.38 14.12 8.62
N GLN A 60 4.64 15.36 9.05
CA GLN A 60 5.21 16.40 8.20
C GLN A 60 6.47 16.99 8.84
N THR A 61 7.60 16.81 8.16
CA THR A 61 8.89 17.38 8.54
C THR A 61 9.43 18.31 7.47
N GLY A 62 10.09 19.37 7.94
CA GLY A 62 10.75 20.35 7.12
C GLY A 62 9.94 21.62 6.90
N ARG A 63 10.60 22.76 7.07
CA ARG A 63 10.03 24.09 6.85
C ARG A 63 11.06 25.00 6.19
N LEU A 64 10.57 26.04 5.52
CA LEU A 64 11.39 27.10 4.93
C LEU A 64 11.12 28.42 5.65
N TYR A 65 12.16 29.24 5.78
CA TYR A 65 12.11 30.56 6.39
C TYR A 65 12.58 31.63 5.40
N ASP A 66 11.91 32.77 5.37
CA ASP A 66 12.32 33.99 4.68
C ASP A 66 13.00 34.92 5.70
N CYS A 67 14.30 35.14 5.53
CA CYS A 67 15.14 35.92 6.43
C CYS A 67 15.57 37.23 5.76
N ALA A 68 15.20 38.36 6.36
CA ALA A 68 15.44 39.68 5.82
C ALA A 68 16.66 40.33 6.49
N ALA A 69 17.77 40.46 5.75
CA ALA A 69 19.03 41.03 6.22
C ALA A 69 18.89 42.43 6.84
N ALA A 70 18.02 43.28 6.29
CA ALA A 70 17.78 44.62 6.81
C ALA A 70 17.18 44.64 8.24
N THR A 71 16.48 43.57 8.63
CA THR A 71 15.78 43.50 9.93
C THR A 71 16.40 42.49 10.89
N GLY A 72 17.24 41.57 10.40
CA GLY A 72 17.74 40.43 11.18
C GLY A 72 16.67 39.40 11.55
N MET A 73 15.46 39.51 11.00
CA MET A 73 14.33 38.64 11.34
C MET A 73 14.11 37.55 10.29
N CYS A 74 13.68 36.37 10.74
CA CYS A 74 13.20 35.28 9.91
C CYS A 74 11.71 35.03 10.15
N GLN A 75 11.00 34.64 9.09
CA GLN A 75 9.58 34.29 9.17
C GLN A 75 9.31 33.00 8.41
N PRO A 76 8.46 32.10 8.93
CA PRO A 76 8.14 30.86 8.24
C PRO A 76 7.35 31.14 6.96
N ILE A 77 7.75 30.50 5.86
CA ILE A 77 7.07 30.62 4.57
C ILE A 77 5.82 29.71 4.58
N PRO A 78 4.61 30.26 4.38
CA PRO A 78 3.38 29.47 4.41
C PRO A 78 3.22 28.68 3.11
N LEU A 79 3.47 27.37 3.16
CA LEU A 79 3.28 26.45 2.04
C LEU A 79 2.18 25.44 2.36
N HIS A 80 1.24 25.26 1.44
CA HIS A 80 0.21 24.22 1.55
C HIS A 80 0.72 22.91 0.98
N ILE A 81 1.35 22.10 1.83
CA ILE A 81 1.89 20.79 1.46
C ILE A 81 0.77 19.74 1.50
N ARG A 82 0.74 18.88 0.47
CA ARG A 82 -0.24 17.79 0.38
C ARG A 82 -0.05 16.78 1.54
N PRO A 83 -1.13 16.24 2.14
CA PRO A 83 -1.06 15.29 3.25
C PRO A 83 -0.28 14.00 2.92
N GLU A 84 -0.22 13.62 1.65
CA GLU A 84 0.47 12.42 1.19
C GLU A 84 2.00 12.55 1.24
N ALA A 85 2.53 13.76 1.47
CA ALA A 85 3.95 14.04 1.56
C ALA A 85 4.54 13.75 2.96
N VAL A 86 4.61 12.47 3.33
CA VAL A 86 5.05 12.04 4.67
C VAL A 86 6.54 12.28 4.88
N ASN A 87 6.87 13.07 5.91
CA ASN A 87 8.23 13.32 6.41
C ASN A 87 9.26 13.63 5.31
N MET A 88 8.90 14.49 4.35
CA MET A 88 9.75 14.77 3.20
C MET A 88 11.06 15.49 3.53
N SER A 89 11.21 16.03 4.75
CA SER A 89 12.34 16.88 5.16
C SER A 89 12.53 18.07 4.22
N LEU A 90 11.44 18.80 3.97
CA LEU A 90 11.41 19.95 3.07
C LEU A 90 12.46 20.99 3.50
N GLY A 91 13.25 21.46 2.53
CA GLY A 91 14.33 22.41 2.80
C GLY A 91 15.67 21.75 3.07
N LEU A 92 15.82 20.44 2.83
CA LEU A 92 17.15 19.81 2.84
C LEU A 92 17.98 20.23 1.62
N THR A 93 17.33 20.62 0.52
CA THR A 93 18.01 21.14 -0.68
C THR A 93 17.27 22.34 -1.22
N LEU A 94 18.01 23.43 -1.48
CA LEU A 94 17.51 24.69 -2.01
C LEU A 94 18.36 25.11 -3.20
N ALA A 95 17.71 25.65 -4.24
CA ALA A 95 18.38 26.26 -5.38
C ALA A 95 17.55 27.44 -5.88
N ALA A 96 18.18 28.60 -6.08
CA ALA A 96 17.53 29.77 -6.66
C ALA A 96 17.95 29.96 -8.13
N SER A 97 17.04 30.48 -8.94
CA SER A 97 17.36 30.90 -10.30
C SER A 97 18.33 32.09 -10.29
N THR A 98 19.17 32.19 -11.32
CA THR A 98 20.17 33.26 -11.46
C THR A 98 19.56 34.67 -11.52
N ASN A 99 18.31 34.78 -11.98
CA ASN A 99 17.57 36.05 -11.99
C ASN A 99 16.80 36.32 -10.69
N GLY A 100 16.90 35.42 -9.69
CA GLY A 100 16.25 35.56 -8.39
C GLY A 100 14.72 35.47 -8.40
N SER A 101 14.11 35.02 -9.50
CA SER A 101 12.64 35.01 -9.65
C SER A 101 11.97 33.70 -9.21
N ARG A 102 12.73 32.59 -9.23
CA ARG A 102 12.25 31.24 -8.89
C ARG A 102 13.16 30.56 -7.89
N LEU A 103 12.56 29.80 -6.99
CA LEU A 103 13.23 29.00 -5.97
C LEU A 103 12.77 27.55 -6.11
N LEU A 104 13.70 26.61 -6.15
CA LEU A 104 13.44 25.18 -6.05
C LEU A 104 13.77 24.72 -4.64
N ALA A 105 12.77 24.20 -3.92
CA ALA A 105 12.94 23.64 -2.59
C ALA A 105 12.56 22.16 -2.57
N CYS A 106 13.48 21.30 -2.15
CA CYS A 106 13.28 19.85 -2.19
C CYS A 106 13.36 19.21 -0.81
N GLY A 107 12.55 18.17 -0.65
CA GLY A 107 12.61 17.19 0.43
C GLY A 107 12.90 15.81 -0.15
N PRO A 108 14.11 15.25 0.05
CA PRO A 108 14.52 13.99 -0.58
C PRO A 108 14.09 12.73 0.20
N THR A 109 13.48 12.88 1.38
CA THR A 109 13.12 11.77 2.26
C THR A 109 11.63 11.47 2.25
N LEU A 110 10.93 11.76 1.16
CA LEU A 110 9.50 11.42 1.06
C LEU A 110 9.34 9.90 1.14
N HIS A 111 8.85 9.44 2.27
CA HIS A 111 8.65 8.02 2.56
C HIS A 111 7.28 7.57 2.05
N ARG A 112 7.26 6.52 1.24
CA ARG A 112 6.04 5.85 0.79
C ARG A 112 6.12 4.35 1.05
N VAL A 113 5.17 3.84 1.82
CA VAL A 113 5.02 2.40 2.05
C VAL A 113 4.11 1.81 0.98
N CYS A 114 4.55 0.72 0.35
CA CYS A 114 3.89 0.01 -0.73
C CYS A 114 3.96 -1.50 -0.44
N GLY A 115 2.94 -2.03 0.25
CA GLY A 115 3.00 -3.40 0.79
C GLY A 115 4.10 -3.50 1.84
N GLU A 116 5.01 -4.46 1.66
CA GLU A 116 6.18 -4.66 2.55
C GLU A 116 7.36 -3.73 2.21
N ASN A 117 7.31 -3.02 1.07
CA ASN A 117 8.41 -2.18 0.61
C ASN A 117 8.24 -0.73 1.05
N SER A 118 9.30 -0.11 1.55
CA SER A 118 9.38 1.35 1.75
C SER A 118 10.21 1.98 0.63
N TYR A 119 9.59 2.88 -0.12
CA TYR A 119 10.26 3.68 -1.14
C TYR A 119 10.54 5.08 -0.57
N SER A 120 11.82 5.47 -0.55
CA SER A 120 12.23 6.85 -0.31
C SER A 120 12.49 7.53 -1.64
N LYS A 121 11.69 8.56 -1.95
CA LYS A 121 11.90 9.41 -3.14
C LYS A 121 11.99 10.86 -2.72
N GLY A 122 12.45 11.72 -3.63
CA GLY A 122 12.41 13.16 -3.44
C GLY A 122 11.19 13.80 -4.07
N SER A 123 10.72 14.89 -3.46
CA SER A 123 9.79 15.82 -4.08
C SER A 123 10.31 17.24 -3.93
N CYS A 124 10.12 18.05 -4.96
CA CYS A 124 10.53 19.44 -5.03
C CYS A 124 9.35 20.35 -5.33
N LEU A 125 9.40 21.56 -4.79
CA LEU A 125 8.46 22.63 -5.05
C LEU A 125 9.20 23.74 -5.78
N LEU A 126 8.70 24.10 -6.96
CA LEU A 126 9.14 25.29 -7.67
C LEU A 126 8.27 26.45 -7.21
N LEU A 127 8.87 27.38 -6.47
CA LEU A 127 8.24 28.54 -5.86
C LEU A 127 8.54 29.79 -6.69
N GLY A 128 7.55 30.66 -6.80
CA GLY A 128 7.71 32.00 -7.38
C GLY A 128 8.12 33.04 -6.33
N SER A 129 8.12 34.31 -6.75
CA SER A 129 8.62 35.41 -5.92
C SER A 129 7.72 35.77 -4.73
N ARG A 130 6.46 35.29 -4.73
CA ARG A 130 5.50 35.46 -3.62
C ARG A 130 5.21 34.15 -2.90
N TRP A 131 6.12 33.17 -3.03
CA TRP A 131 6.02 31.84 -2.41
C TRP A 131 4.86 31.00 -2.94
N GLU A 132 4.30 31.35 -4.09
CA GLU A 132 3.32 30.53 -4.80
C GLU A 132 3.97 29.26 -5.36
N ILE A 133 3.32 28.11 -5.17
CA ILE A 133 3.76 26.85 -5.75
C ILE A 133 3.39 26.85 -7.23
N ILE A 134 4.39 27.03 -8.09
CA ILE A 134 4.24 27.02 -9.56
C ILE A 134 4.14 25.57 -10.05
N GLN A 135 5.00 24.68 -9.53
CA GLN A 135 5.09 23.29 -9.95
C GLN A 135 5.58 22.40 -8.81
N THR A 136 5.16 21.14 -8.80
CA THR A 136 5.73 20.08 -7.94
C THR A 136 6.49 19.11 -8.83
N VAL A 137 7.70 18.72 -8.45
CA VAL A 137 8.56 17.82 -9.25
C VAL A 137 8.91 16.59 -8.42
N PRO A 138 8.60 15.36 -8.90
CA PRO A 138 7.84 15.05 -10.12
C PRO A 138 6.36 15.48 -10.01
N ASP A 139 5.72 15.77 -11.15
CA ASP A 139 4.30 16.22 -11.20
C ASP A 139 3.32 15.16 -10.67
N ALA A 140 3.70 13.88 -10.77
CA ALA A 140 2.98 12.76 -10.21
C ALA A 140 3.85 12.02 -9.19
N THR A 141 3.27 11.72 -8.03
CA THR A 141 3.86 10.75 -7.10
C THR A 141 3.90 9.39 -7.80
N PRO A 142 5.05 8.72 -7.90
CA PRO A 142 5.11 7.40 -8.52
C PRO A 142 4.15 6.45 -7.80
N GLU A 143 3.19 5.90 -8.53
CA GLU A 143 2.29 4.88 -8.01
C GLU A 143 3.10 3.69 -7.50
N CYS A 144 2.63 3.05 -6.43
CA CYS A 144 3.22 1.79 -5.99
C CYS A 144 3.20 0.83 -7.19
N PRO A 145 4.26 0.05 -7.45
CA PRO A 145 4.22 -0.95 -8.50
C PRO A 145 2.99 -1.84 -8.27
N HIS A 146 2.05 -1.79 -9.22
CA HIS A 146 0.81 -2.55 -9.15
C HIS A 146 1.19 -4.02 -9.12
N GLN A 147 0.78 -4.73 -8.07
CA GLN A 147 0.96 -6.17 -8.02
C GLN A 147 0.00 -6.79 -9.04
N GLU A 148 0.56 -7.43 -10.07
CA GLU A 148 -0.23 -8.18 -11.03
C GLU A 148 -1.08 -9.23 -10.32
N MET A 149 -2.40 -9.21 -10.55
CA MET A 149 -3.34 -10.18 -9.97
C MET A 149 -4.17 -10.85 -11.05
N ASP A 150 -4.25 -12.17 -10.98
CA ASP A 150 -5.09 -12.99 -11.85
C ASP A 150 -6.13 -13.68 -10.98
N ILE A 151 -7.40 -13.24 -11.10
CA ILE A 151 -8.50 -13.69 -10.27
C ILE A 151 -9.47 -14.55 -11.11
N VAL A 152 -9.73 -15.77 -10.67
CA VAL A 152 -10.75 -16.64 -11.26
C VAL A 152 -11.97 -16.71 -10.35
N PHE A 153 -13.14 -16.39 -10.89
CA PHE A 153 -14.41 -16.74 -10.26
C PHE A 153 -14.84 -18.13 -10.71
N LEU A 154 -15.04 -19.02 -9.74
CA LEU A 154 -15.68 -20.32 -9.92
C LEU A 154 -17.06 -20.28 -9.27
N ILE A 155 -18.09 -20.07 -10.09
CA ILE A 155 -19.46 -19.87 -9.60
C ILE A 155 -20.30 -21.14 -9.74
N ASP A 156 -21.04 -21.47 -8.68
CA ASP A 156 -21.97 -22.58 -8.63
C ASP A 156 -23.23 -22.28 -9.44
N GLY A 157 -23.44 -23.06 -10.49
CA GLY A 157 -24.60 -23.00 -11.36
C GLY A 157 -25.53 -24.20 -11.19
N SER A 158 -25.37 -25.00 -10.13
CA SER A 158 -26.14 -26.22 -9.89
C SER A 158 -27.63 -25.97 -9.67
N GLY A 159 -28.41 -27.05 -9.57
CA GLY A 159 -29.85 -27.01 -9.37
C GLY A 159 -30.30 -26.52 -8.00
N SER A 160 -29.45 -26.58 -6.97
CA SER A 160 -29.76 -26.12 -5.61
C SER A 160 -29.71 -24.59 -5.46
N ILE A 161 -29.04 -23.91 -6.38
CA ILE A 161 -29.01 -22.45 -6.45
C ILE A 161 -30.31 -21.94 -7.12
N ASP A 162 -31.06 -21.11 -6.39
CA ASP A 162 -32.23 -20.44 -6.96
C ASP A 162 -31.84 -19.28 -7.87
N GLN A 163 -32.72 -18.94 -8.81
CA GLN A 163 -32.44 -17.94 -9.84
C GLN A 163 -32.09 -16.57 -9.26
N ASN A 164 -32.73 -16.18 -8.16
CA ASN A 164 -32.46 -14.90 -7.48
C ASN A 164 -31.05 -14.88 -6.86
N ASP A 165 -30.62 -16.00 -6.29
CA ASP A 165 -29.29 -16.10 -5.70
C ASP A 165 -28.21 -16.16 -6.78
N PHE A 166 -28.48 -16.86 -7.88
CA PHE A 166 -27.59 -16.84 -9.05
C PHE A 166 -27.40 -15.42 -9.60
N ASN A 167 -28.48 -14.63 -9.66
CA ASN A 167 -28.39 -13.22 -10.07
C ASN A 167 -27.58 -12.38 -9.06
N GLN A 168 -27.72 -12.63 -7.76
CA GLN A 168 -26.90 -11.97 -6.73
C GLN A 168 -25.42 -12.34 -6.85
N MET A 169 -25.10 -13.60 -7.14
CA MET A 169 -23.72 -14.05 -7.39
C MET A 169 -23.10 -13.31 -8.58
N LYS A 170 -23.86 -13.11 -9.68
CA LYS A 170 -23.42 -12.29 -10.82
C LYS A 170 -23.17 -10.83 -10.41
N GLY A 171 -24.09 -10.25 -9.65
CA GLY A 171 -23.93 -8.89 -9.13
C GLY A 171 -22.69 -8.74 -8.23
N PHE A 172 -22.39 -9.74 -7.40
CA PHE A 172 -21.16 -9.78 -6.61
C PHE A 172 -19.90 -9.81 -7.48
N VAL A 173 -19.87 -10.67 -8.50
CA VAL A 173 -18.76 -10.74 -9.45
C VAL A 173 -18.53 -9.37 -10.10
N GLN A 174 -19.59 -8.70 -10.58
CA GLN A 174 -19.50 -7.36 -11.17
C GLN A 174 -19.01 -6.32 -10.18
N ALA A 175 -19.53 -6.34 -8.95
CA ALA A 175 -19.13 -5.41 -7.89
C ALA A 175 -17.64 -5.55 -7.55
N VAL A 176 -17.13 -6.79 -7.43
CA VAL A 176 -15.71 -7.04 -7.20
C VAL A 176 -14.88 -6.57 -8.39
N MET A 177 -15.25 -6.92 -9.63
CA MET A 177 -14.54 -6.45 -10.83
C MET A 177 -14.44 -4.91 -10.87
N GLY A 178 -15.51 -4.19 -10.49
CA GLY A 178 -15.52 -2.74 -10.41
C GLY A 178 -14.57 -2.14 -9.37
N GLN A 179 -14.29 -2.84 -8.26
CA GLN A 179 -13.32 -2.37 -7.26
C GLN A 179 -11.87 -2.40 -7.77
N PHE A 180 -11.59 -3.19 -8.81
CA PHE A 180 -10.25 -3.34 -9.40
C PHE A 180 -10.10 -2.59 -10.72
N GLU A 181 -11.07 -1.73 -11.09
CA GLU A 181 -10.97 -0.90 -12.29
C GLU A 181 -9.76 0.06 -12.21
N GLY A 182 -8.95 0.10 -13.26
CA GLY A 182 -7.71 0.88 -13.30
C GLY A 182 -6.49 0.24 -12.60
N THR A 183 -6.64 -0.97 -12.03
CA THR A 183 -5.52 -1.75 -11.46
C THR A 183 -4.99 -2.78 -12.45
N ASP A 184 -3.82 -3.37 -12.17
CA ASP A 184 -3.23 -4.45 -12.99
C ASP A 184 -3.82 -5.85 -12.66
N THR A 185 -5.15 -5.92 -12.64
CA THR A 185 -5.92 -7.12 -12.27
C THR A 185 -6.67 -7.67 -13.48
N LEU A 186 -6.50 -8.96 -13.76
CA LEU A 186 -7.25 -9.67 -14.81
C LEU A 186 -8.21 -10.67 -14.20
N PHE A 187 -9.40 -10.80 -14.80
CA PHE A 187 -10.41 -11.74 -14.35
C PHE A 187 -10.68 -12.84 -15.39
N ALA A 188 -11.03 -14.02 -14.89
CA ALA A 188 -11.65 -15.08 -15.67
C ALA A 188 -12.83 -15.67 -14.88
N LEU A 189 -13.80 -16.25 -15.57
CA LEU A 189 -14.98 -16.83 -14.92
C LEU A 189 -15.34 -18.17 -15.55
N MET A 190 -15.47 -19.17 -14.68
CA MET A 190 -16.07 -20.46 -15.00
C MET A 190 -17.28 -20.70 -14.10
N GLN A 191 -18.34 -21.21 -14.72
CA GLN A 191 -19.49 -21.75 -14.00
C GLN A 191 -19.39 -23.27 -13.94
N TYR A 192 -19.73 -23.87 -12.80
CA TYR A 192 -19.76 -25.32 -12.65
C TYR A 192 -21.13 -25.83 -12.19
N SER A 193 -21.41 -27.07 -12.56
CA SER A 193 -22.52 -27.91 -12.10
C SER A 193 -22.01 -29.36 -12.23
N ASN A 194 -22.77 -30.28 -12.85
CA ASN A 194 -22.16 -31.44 -13.51
C ASN A 194 -21.56 -31.10 -14.89
N LEU A 195 -21.82 -29.90 -15.39
CA LEU A 195 -21.19 -29.33 -16.58
C LEU A 195 -20.24 -28.21 -16.18
N LEU A 196 -19.13 -28.08 -16.90
CA LEU A 196 -18.14 -27.03 -16.71
C LEU A 196 -18.18 -26.08 -17.91
N LYS A 197 -18.42 -24.80 -17.68
CA LYS A 197 -18.48 -23.78 -18.74
C LYS A 197 -17.63 -22.57 -18.39
N ILE A 198 -16.54 -22.39 -19.13
CA ILE A 198 -15.76 -21.15 -19.12
C ILE A 198 -16.55 -20.10 -19.88
N HIS A 199 -16.91 -19.00 -19.22
CA HIS A 199 -17.64 -17.89 -19.86
C HIS A 199 -16.68 -16.86 -20.45
N PHE A 200 -15.58 -16.56 -19.74
CA PHE A 200 -14.48 -15.78 -20.29
C PHE A 200 -13.15 -16.13 -19.61
N THR A 201 -12.08 -16.05 -20.40
CA THR A 201 -10.68 -16.22 -19.98
C THR A 201 -10.00 -14.87 -19.69
N PHE A 202 -8.80 -14.89 -19.12
CA PHE A 202 -8.01 -13.65 -18.91
C PHE A 202 -7.71 -12.93 -20.23
N THR A 203 -7.47 -13.67 -21.32
CA THR A 203 -7.29 -13.10 -22.65
C THR A 203 -8.54 -12.35 -23.10
N GLN A 204 -9.72 -12.96 -22.97
CA GLN A 204 -10.98 -12.34 -23.37
C GLN A 204 -11.33 -11.12 -22.51
N PHE A 205 -11.07 -11.20 -21.20
CA PHE A 205 -11.22 -10.07 -20.29
C PHE A 205 -10.34 -8.89 -20.70
N ARG A 206 -9.05 -9.12 -20.96
CA ARG A 206 -8.09 -8.08 -21.36
C ARG A 206 -8.47 -7.40 -22.68
N THR A 207 -9.05 -8.14 -23.63
CA THR A 207 -9.44 -7.60 -24.94
C THR A 207 -10.86 -7.05 -24.99
N SER A 208 -11.65 -7.18 -23.92
CA SER A 208 -13.04 -6.72 -23.93
C SER A 208 -13.12 -5.19 -23.79
N PRO A 209 -13.89 -4.50 -24.65
CA PRO A 209 -14.11 -3.05 -24.52
C PRO A 209 -14.99 -2.71 -23.30
N SER A 210 -15.80 -3.67 -22.83
CA SER A 210 -16.57 -3.56 -21.60
C SER A 210 -16.38 -4.84 -20.79
N GLN A 211 -15.55 -4.76 -19.76
CA GLN A 211 -15.17 -5.91 -18.96
C GLN A 211 -16.32 -6.42 -18.10
N GLN A 212 -17.12 -5.52 -17.51
CA GLN A 212 -18.23 -5.91 -16.63
C GLN A 212 -19.40 -6.55 -17.40
N SER A 213 -19.60 -6.20 -18.68
CA SER A 213 -20.69 -6.76 -19.49
C SER A 213 -20.47 -8.23 -19.88
N LEU A 214 -19.26 -8.76 -19.70
CA LEU A 214 -18.96 -10.18 -19.89
C LEU A 214 -19.78 -11.09 -18.95
N VAL A 215 -20.27 -10.54 -17.83
CA VAL A 215 -21.06 -11.28 -16.83
C VAL A 215 -22.55 -11.32 -17.20
N ASP A 216 -23.07 -10.29 -17.86
CA ASP A 216 -24.50 -10.15 -18.16
C ASP A 216 -25.12 -11.35 -18.91
N PRO A 217 -24.52 -11.92 -19.97
CA PRO A 217 -25.12 -13.02 -20.73
C PRO A 217 -25.03 -14.38 -20.04
N ILE A 218 -24.40 -14.47 -18.86
CA ILE A 218 -24.22 -15.74 -18.14
C ILE A 218 -25.58 -16.24 -17.64
N VAL A 219 -25.97 -17.43 -18.11
CA VAL A 219 -27.17 -18.16 -17.71
C VAL A 219 -26.78 -19.35 -16.84
N GLN A 220 -27.62 -19.67 -15.85
CA GLN A 220 -27.43 -20.79 -14.94
C GLN A 220 -27.56 -22.15 -15.67
N LEU A 221 -26.64 -23.08 -15.41
CA LEU A 221 -26.57 -24.40 -16.05
C LEU A 221 -27.60 -25.40 -15.49
N LYS A 222 -27.89 -25.30 -14.19
CA LYS A 222 -28.63 -26.30 -13.39
C LYS A 222 -27.90 -27.65 -13.34
N GLY A 223 -28.45 -28.62 -12.59
CA GLY A 223 -27.89 -29.97 -12.48
C GLY A 223 -27.21 -30.24 -11.13
N LEU A 224 -26.19 -31.10 -11.14
CA LEU A 224 -25.46 -31.52 -9.93
C LEU A 224 -24.34 -30.52 -9.58
N THR A 225 -23.53 -30.83 -8.56
CA THR A 225 -22.58 -29.87 -7.98
C THR A 225 -21.17 -30.47 -7.90
N PHE A 226 -20.41 -30.39 -9.00
CA PHE A 226 -19.05 -30.95 -9.09
C PHE A 226 -17.97 -29.91 -8.74
N THR A 227 -17.96 -29.48 -7.48
CA THR A 227 -17.07 -28.42 -6.97
C THR A 227 -15.58 -28.78 -7.07
N ALA A 228 -15.17 -29.98 -6.66
CA ALA A 228 -13.77 -30.41 -6.69
C ALA A 228 -13.27 -30.54 -8.14
N THR A 229 -14.09 -31.11 -9.03
CA THR A 229 -13.80 -31.15 -10.47
C THR A 229 -13.70 -29.74 -11.09
N GLY A 230 -14.56 -28.81 -10.67
CA GLY A 230 -14.49 -27.41 -11.06
C GLY A 230 -13.18 -26.75 -10.63
N ILE A 231 -12.76 -26.93 -9.37
CA ILE A 231 -11.49 -26.40 -8.84
C ILE A 231 -10.31 -26.94 -9.65
N LEU A 232 -10.23 -28.25 -9.89
CA LEU A 232 -9.15 -28.84 -10.68
C LEU A 232 -9.07 -28.25 -12.09
N THR A 233 -10.22 -28.03 -12.72
CA THR A 233 -10.31 -27.43 -14.05
C THR A 233 -9.79 -25.99 -14.06
N VAL A 234 -10.10 -25.19 -13.03
CA VAL A 234 -9.53 -23.85 -12.89
C VAL A 234 -8.01 -23.90 -12.77
N VAL A 235 -7.49 -24.77 -11.90
CA VAL A 235 -6.05 -24.92 -11.64
C VAL A 235 -5.29 -25.31 -12.90
N THR A 236 -5.82 -26.28 -13.66
CA THR A 236 -5.13 -26.88 -14.81
C THR A 236 -5.36 -26.12 -16.11
N GLN A 237 -6.51 -25.44 -16.27
CA GLN A 237 -6.87 -24.76 -17.52
C GLN A 237 -6.87 -23.24 -17.39
N LEU A 238 -7.64 -22.64 -16.47
CA LEU A 238 -7.79 -21.18 -16.45
C LEU A 238 -6.49 -20.46 -16.04
N PHE A 239 -5.77 -20.98 -15.06
CA PHE A 239 -4.45 -20.45 -14.67
C PHE A 239 -3.30 -20.84 -15.61
N HIS A 240 -3.62 -21.36 -16.79
CA HIS A 240 -2.64 -21.71 -17.82
C HIS A 240 -2.39 -20.52 -18.77
N HIS A 241 -1.14 -20.35 -19.21
CA HIS A 241 -0.71 -19.22 -20.06
C HIS A 241 -1.51 -19.10 -21.36
N LYS A 242 -1.98 -20.22 -21.93
CA LYS A 242 -2.85 -20.25 -23.13
C LYS A 242 -4.16 -19.47 -22.94
N ASN A 243 -4.67 -19.39 -21.71
CA ASN A 243 -5.88 -18.64 -21.36
C ASN A 243 -5.57 -17.22 -20.86
N GLY A 244 -4.32 -16.76 -21.02
CA GLY A 244 -3.88 -15.40 -20.70
C GLY A 244 -3.37 -15.20 -19.29
N ALA A 245 -3.27 -16.28 -18.49
CA ALA A 245 -2.72 -16.21 -17.13
C ALA A 245 -1.23 -15.84 -17.15
N ARG A 246 -0.85 -14.92 -16.27
CA ARG A 246 0.49 -14.36 -16.15
C ARG A 246 1.32 -15.16 -15.16
N LYS A 247 2.61 -15.31 -15.45
CA LYS A 247 3.55 -16.06 -14.59
C LYS A 247 3.90 -15.30 -13.31
N SER A 248 4.00 -13.97 -13.40
CA SER A 248 4.36 -13.05 -12.32
C SER A 248 3.18 -12.64 -11.44
N ALA A 249 1.94 -12.87 -11.89
CA ALA A 249 0.75 -12.48 -11.15
C ALA A 249 0.49 -13.36 -9.91
N LYS A 250 -0.05 -12.73 -8.86
CA LYS A 250 -0.69 -13.46 -7.76
C LYS A 250 -1.96 -14.11 -8.27
N LYS A 251 -2.11 -15.41 -8.02
CA LYS A 251 -3.23 -16.21 -8.50
C LYS A 251 -4.26 -16.37 -7.39
N ILE A 252 -5.50 -15.96 -7.65
CA ILE A 252 -6.58 -15.99 -6.68
C ILE A 252 -7.78 -16.73 -7.28
N LEU A 253 -8.28 -17.75 -6.58
CA LEU A 253 -9.50 -18.46 -6.92
C LEU A 253 -10.58 -18.08 -5.90
N ILE A 254 -11.69 -17.54 -6.38
CA ILE A 254 -12.88 -17.25 -5.56
C ILE A 254 -13.97 -18.24 -5.96
N VAL A 255 -14.27 -19.18 -5.06
CA VAL A 255 -15.35 -20.16 -5.22
C VAL A 255 -16.61 -19.60 -4.57
N ILE A 256 -17.71 -19.52 -5.33
CA ILE A 256 -19.00 -19.05 -4.85
C ILE A 256 -19.99 -20.21 -4.97
N THR A 257 -20.51 -20.71 -3.84
CA THR A 257 -21.34 -21.92 -3.76
C THR A 257 -22.30 -21.87 -2.58
N ASP A 258 -23.36 -22.69 -2.59
CA ASP A 258 -24.23 -22.92 -1.41
C ASP A 258 -23.66 -23.97 -0.43
N GLY A 259 -22.51 -24.56 -0.76
CA GLY A 259 -21.76 -25.46 0.10
C GLY A 259 -22.04 -26.95 -0.08
N GLN A 260 -22.93 -27.35 -0.99
CA GLN A 260 -23.26 -28.76 -1.19
C GLN A 260 -22.55 -29.36 -2.42
N LYS A 261 -21.43 -30.07 -2.22
CA LYS A 261 -20.86 -30.96 -3.24
C LYS A 261 -21.78 -32.18 -3.40
N TYR A 262 -22.25 -32.47 -4.61
CA TYR A 262 -23.18 -33.58 -4.84
C TYR A 262 -22.79 -34.39 -6.08
N LYS A 263 -22.51 -35.69 -5.87
CA LYS A 263 -22.09 -36.68 -6.89
C LYS A 263 -20.81 -36.31 -7.68
N ASP A 264 -20.00 -35.41 -7.17
CA ASP A 264 -18.67 -35.13 -7.73
C ASP A 264 -17.79 -36.40 -7.61
N PRO A 265 -17.19 -36.88 -8.71
CA PRO A 265 -16.29 -38.03 -8.68
C PRO A 265 -14.97 -37.75 -7.95
N LEU A 266 -14.62 -36.48 -7.70
CA LEU A 266 -13.41 -36.08 -6.99
C LEU A 266 -13.72 -35.59 -5.58
N GLU A 267 -12.73 -35.76 -4.70
CA GLU A 267 -12.71 -35.17 -3.38
C GLU A 267 -11.81 -33.94 -3.31
N TYR A 268 -12.05 -33.07 -2.32
CA TYR A 268 -11.20 -31.90 -2.12
C TYR A 268 -9.73 -32.28 -1.84
N SER A 269 -9.51 -33.42 -1.18
CA SER A 269 -8.17 -33.98 -0.95
C SER A 269 -7.39 -34.25 -2.23
N ASP A 270 -8.07 -34.50 -3.35
CA ASP A 270 -7.42 -34.81 -4.63
C ASP A 270 -6.95 -33.53 -5.36
N VAL A 271 -7.59 -32.39 -5.07
CA VAL A 271 -7.46 -31.17 -5.90
C VAL A 271 -6.83 -30.00 -5.17
N ILE A 272 -7.04 -29.86 -3.86
CA ILE A 272 -6.49 -28.74 -3.07
C ILE A 272 -4.96 -28.76 -3.02
N PRO A 273 -4.27 -29.90 -2.84
CA PRO A 273 -2.80 -29.94 -2.89
C PRO A 273 -2.23 -29.45 -4.23
N GLN A 274 -2.97 -29.66 -5.34
CA GLN A 274 -2.55 -29.17 -6.66
C GLN A 274 -2.67 -27.65 -6.75
N ALA A 275 -3.74 -27.07 -6.19
CA ALA A 275 -3.90 -25.62 -6.12
C ALA A 275 -2.83 -24.96 -5.22
N GLU A 276 -2.46 -25.59 -4.11
CA GLU A 276 -1.39 -25.14 -3.22
C GLU A 276 -0.02 -25.17 -3.90
N LYS A 277 0.31 -26.29 -4.55
CA LYS A 277 1.54 -26.42 -5.33
C LYS A 277 1.63 -25.39 -6.46
N ALA A 278 0.49 -24.99 -7.02
CA ALA A 278 0.40 -23.94 -8.04
C ALA A 278 0.43 -22.51 -7.48
N GLY A 279 0.51 -22.33 -6.15
CA GLY A 279 0.56 -21.02 -5.49
C GLY A 279 -0.74 -20.22 -5.59
N ILE A 280 -1.89 -20.90 -5.69
CA ILE A 280 -3.20 -20.25 -5.85
C ILE A 280 -3.80 -19.98 -4.48
N ILE A 281 -4.05 -18.71 -4.15
CA ILE A 281 -4.80 -18.28 -2.96
C ILE A 281 -6.28 -18.57 -3.21
N ARG A 282 -7.00 -19.11 -2.23
CA ARG A 282 -8.38 -19.58 -2.43
C ARG A 282 -9.33 -19.00 -1.39
N TYR A 283 -10.43 -18.45 -1.87
CA TYR A 283 -11.53 -17.96 -1.05
C TYR A 283 -12.81 -18.75 -1.35
N ALA A 284 -13.57 -19.07 -0.31
CA ALA A 284 -14.90 -19.65 -0.41
C ALA A 284 -15.93 -18.63 0.06
N ILE A 285 -16.96 -18.42 -0.75
CA ILE A 285 -18.07 -17.53 -0.45
C ILE A 285 -19.35 -18.36 -0.49
N GLY A 286 -20.00 -18.42 0.68
CA GLY A 286 -21.27 -19.12 0.85
C GLY A 286 -22.47 -18.28 0.37
N VAL A 287 -23.35 -18.92 -0.40
CA VAL A 287 -24.64 -18.39 -0.81
C VAL A 287 -25.71 -19.07 0.07
N ARG A 288 -26.58 -18.28 0.71
CA ARG A 288 -27.57 -18.72 1.73
C ARG A 288 -27.02 -19.22 3.09
N LEU A 289 -27.97 -19.40 4.01
CA LEU A 289 -27.92 -19.67 5.46
C LEU A 289 -27.31 -21.02 5.91
N PHE A 290 -26.54 -21.74 5.09
CA PHE A 290 -25.77 -22.87 5.65
C PHE A 290 -24.59 -22.41 6.52
N PHE A 291 -24.25 -21.13 6.46
CA PHE A 291 -23.48 -20.45 7.49
C PHE A 291 -24.47 -19.61 8.33
N THR A 292 -25.02 -20.19 9.38
CA THR A 292 -25.61 -19.37 10.45
C THR A 292 -24.48 -18.86 11.33
N PRO A 293 -24.17 -17.55 11.35
CA PRO A 293 -23.40 -17.00 12.45
C PRO A 293 -24.25 -17.09 13.72
N ALA A 294 -23.63 -17.43 14.85
CA ALA A 294 -24.29 -17.36 16.14
C ALA A 294 -24.96 -15.97 16.32
N PRO A 295 -26.17 -15.89 16.91
CA PRO A 295 -26.85 -14.62 17.08
C PRO A 295 -25.98 -13.67 17.93
N GLY A 296 -25.52 -12.57 17.32
CA GLY A 296 -24.70 -11.54 17.99
C GLY A 296 -23.41 -11.12 17.26
N SER A 297 -23.03 -11.77 16.16
CA SER A 297 -21.74 -11.48 15.49
C SER A 297 -21.93 -10.73 14.17
N ALA A 298 -21.78 -9.41 14.19
CA ALA A 298 -21.58 -8.58 12.98
C ALA A 298 -20.09 -8.53 12.59
N CYS A 299 -19.43 -9.69 12.52
CA CYS A 299 -18.05 -9.80 12.04
C CYS A 299 -17.92 -10.88 10.98
N ILE A 300 -17.22 -10.55 9.89
CA ILE A 300 -16.64 -11.51 8.95
C ILE A 300 -15.66 -12.37 9.75
N SER A 301 -16.07 -13.57 10.14
CA SER A 301 -15.17 -14.54 10.76
C SER A 301 -14.44 -15.29 9.65
N PHE A 302 -13.15 -15.04 9.50
CA PHE A 302 -12.26 -15.88 8.70
C PHE A 302 -12.04 -17.20 9.44
N ARG A 303 -12.80 -18.25 9.09
CA ARG A 303 -12.43 -19.61 9.47
C ARG A 303 -11.68 -20.26 8.31
N CYS A 304 -10.46 -20.71 8.59
CA CYS A 304 -9.77 -21.63 7.70
C CYS A 304 -10.49 -22.99 7.85
N SER A 305 -11.14 -23.46 6.79
CA SER A 305 -11.69 -24.82 6.80
C SER A 305 -10.55 -25.83 6.73
N ALA A 306 -10.71 -27.01 7.33
CA ALA A 306 -9.76 -28.13 7.21
C ALA A 306 -9.47 -28.53 5.73
N ALA A 307 -10.28 -28.05 4.79
CA ALA A 307 -10.09 -28.21 3.34
C ALA A 307 -9.20 -27.13 2.68
N GLY A 308 -8.53 -26.24 3.43
CA GLY A 308 -7.59 -25.26 2.87
C GLY A 308 -8.22 -24.13 2.04
N LEU A 309 -9.51 -23.83 2.27
CA LEU A 309 -10.21 -22.64 1.75
C LEU A 309 -10.38 -21.59 2.86
N ILE A 310 -10.13 -20.32 2.51
CA ILE A 310 -10.40 -19.17 3.38
C ILE A 310 -11.86 -18.77 3.20
N LEU A 311 -12.69 -18.93 4.22
CA LEU A 311 -14.10 -18.53 4.19
C LEU A 311 -14.24 -17.01 4.37
N LEU A 312 -14.89 -16.35 3.42
CA LEU A 312 -15.38 -14.97 3.51
C LEU A 312 -16.91 -15.03 3.63
N GLY A 313 -17.49 -14.21 4.52
CA GLY A 313 -18.87 -14.30 5.00
C GLY A 313 -19.99 -14.29 3.94
N CYS A 314 -21.22 -14.54 4.40
CA CYS A 314 -22.42 -14.65 3.57
C CYS A 314 -22.76 -13.38 2.79
N LEU A 315 -23.21 -13.55 1.54
CA LEU A 315 -24.00 -12.54 0.85
C LEU A 315 -25.38 -12.44 1.51
N SER A 316 -25.68 -11.31 2.15
CA SER A 316 -27.02 -10.96 2.61
C SER A 316 -27.50 -9.68 1.94
N ALA A 317 -28.72 -9.71 1.42
CA ALA A 317 -29.40 -8.54 0.87
C ALA A 317 -30.03 -7.73 2.02
N ALA A 318 -29.43 -6.59 2.36
CA ALA A 318 -30.12 -5.53 3.09
C ALA A 318 -29.87 -4.20 2.38
N GLY A 319 -30.97 -3.59 1.91
CA GLY A 319 -30.97 -2.42 1.05
C GLY A 319 -30.48 -1.14 1.72
N GLY A 320 -30.14 -0.19 0.84
CA GLY A 320 -29.80 1.21 1.05
C GLY A 320 -29.91 1.77 2.48
N THR A 321 -28.78 1.83 3.18
CA THR A 321 -28.53 2.87 4.18
C THR A 321 -27.07 3.33 4.10
N ARG A 322 -26.93 4.65 3.93
CA ARG A 322 -25.72 5.47 4.00
C ARG A 322 -24.77 4.99 5.11
N PHE A 323 -23.53 4.63 4.77
CA PHE A 323 -22.44 4.42 5.74
C PHE A 323 -22.07 5.76 6.41
N PRO A 324 -22.19 5.92 7.73
CA PRO A 324 -21.38 6.89 8.45
C PRO A 324 -20.01 6.28 8.71
N GLY A 325 -18.95 7.08 8.56
CA GLY A 325 -17.58 6.64 8.77
C GLY A 325 -17.37 6.02 10.15
N THR A 326 -16.77 4.83 10.17
CA THR A 326 -16.22 4.23 11.38
C THR A 326 -14.80 3.78 11.09
N HIS A 327 -13.85 4.38 11.81
CA HIS A 327 -12.47 3.98 11.95
C HIS A 327 -12.35 2.48 12.23
N CYS A 328 -11.63 1.74 11.39
CA CYS A 328 -11.06 0.46 11.77
C CYS A 328 -9.79 0.73 12.59
N GLN A 329 -9.90 0.79 13.92
CA GLN A 329 -8.74 0.60 14.79
C GLN A 329 -8.35 -0.88 14.76
N ALA A 330 -7.19 -1.18 14.20
CA ALA A 330 -6.51 -2.45 14.42
C ALA A 330 -6.09 -2.50 15.90
N GLY A 331 -6.81 -3.28 16.71
CA GLY A 331 -6.39 -3.62 18.06
C GLY A 331 -5.20 -4.55 18.01
N ALA A 332 -3.99 -3.99 18.00
CA ALA A 332 -2.82 -4.67 18.53
C ALA A 332 -2.88 -4.49 20.06
N GLU A 333 -3.16 -5.55 20.80
CA GLU A 333 -2.95 -5.58 22.25
C GLU A 333 -1.46 -5.39 22.54
N TYR A 334 -1.06 -4.15 22.82
CA TYR A 334 0.17 -3.86 23.55
C TYR A 334 -0.06 -4.22 25.02
N HIS A 335 0.39 -5.40 25.43
CA HIS A 335 0.56 -5.69 26.85
C HIS A 335 1.65 -4.77 27.41
N GLN A 336 1.21 -3.76 28.17
CA GLN A 336 2.05 -2.90 28.97
C GLN A 336 2.52 -3.68 30.21
N LEU A 337 3.74 -4.22 30.17
CA LEU A 337 4.41 -4.82 31.33
C LEU A 337 5.18 -3.73 32.08
N SER A 338 4.65 -3.32 33.23
CA SER A 338 5.44 -2.63 34.26
C SER A 338 6.41 -3.64 34.89
N ALA A 339 7.71 -3.35 34.83
CA ALA A 339 8.74 -4.12 35.52
C ALA A 339 8.90 -3.62 36.96
N SER A 340 8.62 -4.47 37.94
CA SER A 340 9.29 -4.44 39.24
C SER A 340 9.36 -5.84 39.84
N ALA A 341 10.58 -6.23 40.24
CA ALA A 341 11.00 -7.45 40.95
C ALA A 341 11.30 -8.71 40.10
N GLY A 342 12.58 -9.13 40.13
CA GLY A 342 13.12 -10.37 39.50
C GLY A 342 12.99 -11.62 40.38
N PRO A 343 13.94 -12.56 40.32
CA PRO A 343 14.22 -13.47 39.21
C PRO A 343 13.92 -14.94 39.57
N ARG A 344 13.61 -15.80 38.59
CA ARG A 344 13.95 -17.23 38.68
C ARG A 344 14.03 -17.89 37.30
N VAL A 345 15.16 -18.56 37.12
CA VAL A 345 15.57 -19.39 35.98
C VAL A 345 14.91 -20.77 36.09
N GLN A 346 14.43 -21.32 34.98
CA GLN A 346 14.72 -22.71 34.58
C GLN A 346 14.25 -23.00 33.14
N GLY A 347 15.23 -23.24 32.26
CA GLY A 347 15.27 -24.31 31.27
C GLY A 347 14.30 -24.30 30.08
N GLY A 348 14.86 -24.32 28.87
CA GLY A 348 14.24 -25.05 27.75
C GLY A 348 14.19 -24.32 26.40
N GLN A 349 15.18 -24.64 25.56
CA GLN A 349 15.14 -24.74 24.09
C GLN A 349 14.40 -23.69 23.22
N LEU A 350 15.20 -23.05 22.34
CA LEU A 350 14.75 -22.53 21.05
C LEU A 350 14.27 -23.68 20.15
N CYS A 351 13.11 -23.51 19.51
CA CYS A 351 12.75 -24.23 18.29
C CYS A 351 12.33 -23.22 17.21
N SER A 352 13.07 -23.27 16.10
CA SER A 352 12.80 -22.57 14.83
C SER A 352 11.47 -23.02 14.20
N PRO A 353 10.82 -22.18 13.37
CA PRO A 353 9.66 -22.60 12.58
C PRO A 353 10.10 -23.37 11.33
N TRP A 354 9.22 -24.21 10.83
CA TRP A 354 9.30 -25.10 9.65
C TRP A 354 9.53 -26.58 9.96
N GLN A 355 8.43 -27.28 10.24
CA GLN A 355 8.23 -28.66 9.80
C GLN A 355 6.73 -28.99 9.77
N HIS A 356 6.32 -29.66 8.68
CA HIS A 356 4.97 -30.14 8.38
C HIS A 356 4.37 -31.00 9.51
N PRO A 357 3.04 -31.03 9.71
CA PRO A 357 2.44 -32.08 10.52
C PRO A 357 2.17 -33.33 9.67
N GLU A 358 2.87 -34.40 10.01
CA GLU A 358 2.45 -35.78 9.78
C GLU A 358 1.13 -36.07 10.51
N ALA A 359 0.38 -37.00 9.92
CA ALA A 359 -0.87 -37.52 10.45
C ALA A 359 -0.70 -38.13 11.87
N ALA A 360 -1.62 -37.78 12.77
CA ALA A 360 -1.92 -38.57 13.95
C ALA A 360 -3.44 -38.64 14.11
N ALA A 361 -3.98 -39.84 13.95
CA ALA A 361 -5.31 -40.22 14.39
C ALA A 361 -5.37 -40.22 15.93
N GLY A 362 -6.48 -39.80 16.51
CA GLY A 362 -6.68 -39.97 17.96
C GLY A 362 -7.78 -39.11 18.57
N GLU A 363 -8.95 -39.74 18.69
CA GLU A 363 -9.92 -39.65 19.80
C GLU A 363 -10.83 -38.41 19.97
N ASP A 364 -12.11 -38.71 19.79
CA ASP A 364 -13.28 -38.03 20.33
C ASP A 364 -13.11 -37.69 21.82
N LEU A 365 -13.56 -36.50 22.22
CA LEU A 365 -14.23 -36.20 23.50
C LEU A 365 -14.67 -34.73 23.51
N CYS A 366 -15.93 -34.48 23.14
CA CYS A 366 -16.64 -33.25 23.49
C CYS A 366 -17.53 -33.50 24.70
N SER A 367 -17.38 -32.69 25.74
CA SER A 367 -18.42 -32.30 26.69
C SER A 367 -18.60 -30.80 26.63
#